data_AF-A0A8T4B5E0-F1
#
_entry.id   AF-A0A8T4B5E0-F1
#
_cell.length_a   1.000
_cell.length_b   1.000
_cell.length_c   1.000
_cell.angle_alpha   90.00
_cell.angle_beta   90.00
_cell.angle_gamma   90.00
#
_symmetry.space_group_name_H-M   'P 1'
#
loop_
_entity.id
_entity.type
_entity.pdbx_description
1 polymer ?
#
loop_
_entity_poly.entity_id
_entity_poly.type
_entity_poly.pdbx_seq_one_letter_code
_entity_poly.pdbx_strand_id
1 'polypeptide(L)'
;MIYKTPFGPVKTSTPVENVTFNAVQRALQWCETILTSTHWMPVSQAGNISLRRTIHGQTIEIFPLEAARMDFGMKSRFNAEHLPINLNNQNACVRSIHPRSRPLHTDMMASMILLLGRTDFNPASVPRTLHSILTKEQLASLPPPPPPRGAYIAGLPSTSGRAFIPESRILELTRHHSSANFTVQFEKRDGTLRNMTARIGSWIGPSGKERDTYRVSGAMSYDPSHYNLKTVFDLEQNEYRHIATDRVTRISIGGETLRSASAE
;
A
#
# COMPACT_ATOMS: atom_id res chain seq x y z
N MET A 1 22.14 19.01 -8.53
CA MET A 1 23.43 18.28 -8.35
C MET A 1 23.48 17.09 -9.30
N ILE A 2 24.67 16.58 -9.63
CA ILE A 2 24.83 15.39 -10.48
C ILE A 2 25.53 14.31 -9.66
N TYR A 3 24.85 13.17 -9.48
CA TYR A 3 25.39 12.01 -8.80
C TYR A 3 25.76 10.93 -9.81
N LYS A 4 26.98 10.41 -9.72
CA LYS A 4 27.44 9.30 -10.58
C LYS A 4 27.04 7.98 -9.95
N THR A 5 26.38 7.13 -10.72
CA THR A 5 25.98 5.78 -10.31
C THR A 5 26.42 4.76 -11.37
N PRO A 6 26.50 3.46 -11.02
CA PRO A 6 26.79 2.39 -11.98
C PRO A 6 25.85 2.35 -13.20
N PHE A 7 24.60 2.83 -13.04
CA PHE A 7 23.57 2.75 -14.08
C PHE A 7 23.35 4.06 -14.84
N GLY A 8 24.23 5.05 -14.62
CA GLY A 8 24.16 6.37 -15.24
C GLY A 8 24.10 7.52 -14.22
N PRO A 9 24.19 8.78 -14.68
CA PRO A 9 24.13 9.93 -13.79
C PRO A 9 22.69 10.26 -13.38
N VAL A 10 22.48 10.54 -12.08
CA VAL A 10 21.21 11.09 -11.57
C VAL A 10 21.36 12.59 -11.35
N LYS A 11 20.53 13.38 -12.02
CA LYS A 11 20.49 14.85 -11.85
C LYS A 11 19.32 15.23 -10.95
N THR A 12 19.58 15.90 -9.83
CA THR A 12 18.54 16.39 -8.91
C THR A 12 18.45 17.92 -8.93
N SER A 13 17.23 18.46 -8.88
CA SER A 13 16.98 19.90 -8.77
C SER A 13 17.08 20.40 -7.33
N THR A 14 16.73 19.55 -6.35
CA THR A 14 16.86 19.80 -4.92
C THR A 14 17.98 18.95 -4.31
N PRO A 15 18.63 19.41 -3.23
CA PRO A 15 19.50 18.56 -2.43
C PRO A 15 18.71 17.37 -1.88
N VAL A 16 19.28 16.17 -2.03
CA VAL A 16 18.76 14.96 -1.39
C VAL A 16 19.44 14.83 -0.03
N GLU A 17 18.70 14.38 0.99
CA GLU A 17 19.28 14.07 2.29
C GLU A 17 20.41 13.04 2.17
N ASN A 18 21.54 13.30 2.83
CA ASN A 18 22.73 12.44 2.72
C ASN A 18 22.44 10.98 3.11
N VAL A 19 21.53 10.75 4.06
CA VAL A 19 21.14 9.39 4.48
C VAL A 19 20.48 8.63 3.33
N THR A 20 19.47 9.23 2.71
CA THR A 20 18.77 8.66 1.54
C THR A 20 19.71 8.47 0.36
N PHE A 21 20.56 9.46 0.08
CA PHE A 21 21.56 9.37 -0.98
C PHE A 21 22.51 8.18 -0.78
N ASN A 22 23.09 8.05 0.41
CA ASN A 22 24.02 6.96 0.72
C ASN A 22 23.36 5.58 0.66
N ALA A 23 22.08 5.48 1.07
CA ALA A 23 21.33 4.24 0.98
C ALA A 23 21.08 3.82 -0.48
N VAL A 24 20.60 4.74 -1.32
CA VAL A 24 20.37 4.52 -2.76
C VAL A 24 21.68 4.18 -3.49
N GLN A 25 22.76 4.90 -3.20
CA GLN A 25 24.08 4.65 -3.80
C GLN A 25 24.56 3.23 -3.49
N ARG A 26 24.42 2.79 -2.23
CA ARG A 26 24.77 1.43 -1.79
C ARG A 26 23.92 0.36 -2.48
N ALA A 27 22.62 0.59 -2.61
CA ALA A 27 21.70 -0.32 -3.30
C ALA A 27 22.05 -0.46 -4.79
N LEU A 28 22.42 0.63 -5.48
CA LEU A 28 22.88 0.58 -6.86
C LEU A 28 24.23 -0.12 -7.01
N GLN A 29 25.18 0.11 -6.11
CA GLN A 29 26.46 -0.63 -6.09
C GLN A 29 26.24 -2.12 -5.86
N TRP A 30 25.30 -2.48 -4.99
CA TRP A 30 24.88 -3.87 -4.82
C TRP A 30 24.34 -4.43 -6.14
N CYS A 31 23.39 -3.73 -6.79
CA CYS A 31 22.81 -4.15 -8.07
C CYS A 31 23.90 -4.44 -9.12
N GLU A 32 24.89 -3.57 -9.25
CA GLU A 32 26.05 -3.77 -10.15
C GLU A 32 26.86 -5.01 -9.76
N THR A 33 27.11 -5.21 -8.47
CA THR A 33 27.88 -6.35 -7.96
C THR A 33 27.20 -7.68 -8.30
N ILE A 34 25.91 -7.81 -7.98
CA ILE A 34 25.18 -9.08 -8.20
C ILE A 34 24.94 -9.36 -9.67
N LEU A 35 24.83 -8.33 -10.51
CA LEU A 35 24.58 -8.44 -11.95
C LEU A 35 25.59 -9.37 -12.64
N THR A 36 26.85 -9.33 -12.21
CA THR A 36 27.95 -10.16 -12.74
C THR A 36 27.69 -11.67 -12.67
N SER A 37 26.80 -12.10 -11.78
CA SER A 37 26.46 -13.52 -11.54
C SER A 37 25.10 -13.92 -12.10
N THR A 38 24.54 -13.12 -13.01
CA THR A 38 23.18 -13.30 -13.53
C THR A 38 23.11 -13.31 -15.06
N HIS A 39 21.98 -13.75 -15.60
CA HIS A 39 21.68 -13.71 -17.03
C HIS A 39 21.07 -12.38 -17.52
N TRP A 40 21.10 -11.32 -16.69
CA TRP A 40 20.66 -10.00 -17.11
C TRP A 40 21.70 -9.37 -18.02
N MET A 41 21.23 -8.77 -19.12
CA MET A 41 22.08 -8.04 -20.06
C MET A 41 21.88 -6.53 -19.88
N PRO A 42 22.96 -5.77 -19.65
CA PRO A 42 22.91 -4.31 -19.67
C PRO A 42 22.50 -3.80 -21.06
N VAL A 43 21.62 -2.79 -21.09
CA VAL A 43 21.23 -2.08 -22.30
C VAL A 43 21.46 -0.58 -22.06
N SER A 44 22.41 -0.02 -22.79
CA SER A 44 22.76 1.40 -22.69
C SER A 44 21.93 2.24 -23.66
N GLN A 45 21.19 3.22 -23.14
CA GLN A 45 20.42 4.18 -23.94
C GLN A 45 20.57 5.59 -23.37
N ALA A 46 21.04 6.53 -24.19
CA ALA A 46 21.21 7.94 -23.82
C ALA A 46 21.97 8.17 -22.49
N GLY A 47 22.97 7.33 -22.20
CA GLY A 47 23.79 7.40 -20.98
C GLY A 47 23.18 6.75 -19.74
N ASN A 48 22.00 6.12 -19.87
CA ASN A 48 21.35 5.34 -18.82
C ASN A 48 21.46 3.85 -19.14
N ILE A 49 21.56 3.02 -18.11
CA ILE A 49 21.64 1.56 -18.25
C ILE A 49 20.36 0.94 -17.68
N SER A 50 19.59 0.27 -18.54
CA SER A 50 18.57 -0.69 -18.12
C SER A 50 19.14 -2.10 -18.11
N LEU A 51 18.46 -3.03 -17.47
CA LEU A 51 18.82 -4.45 -17.48
C LEU A 51 17.70 -5.23 -18.15
N ARG A 52 18.05 -6.04 -19.15
CA ARG A 52 17.09 -6.83 -19.94
C ARG A 52 17.37 -8.31 -19.82
N ARG A 53 16.32 -9.12 -19.74
CA ARG A 53 16.40 -10.57 -19.78
C ARG A 53 15.23 -11.15 -20.57
N THR A 54 15.49 -12.23 -21.30
CA THR A 54 14.43 -13.02 -21.95
C THR A 54 14.24 -14.33 -21.18
N ILE A 55 13.00 -14.63 -20.79
CA ILE A 55 12.61 -15.86 -20.09
C ILE A 55 11.40 -16.44 -20.82
N HIS A 56 11.52 -17.68 -21.32
CA HIS A 56 10.45 -18.37 -22.07
C HIS A 56 9.79 -17.51 -23.17
N GLY A 57 10.60 -16.78 -23.94
CA GLY A 57 10.14 -15.91 -25.02
C GLY A 57 9.55 -14.57 -24.59
N GLN A 58 9.42 -14.32 -23.28
CA GLN A 58 8.99 -13.03 -22.73
C GLN A 58 10.21 -12.16 -22.41
N THR A 59 10.14 -10.88 -22.77
CA THR A 59 11.22 -9.93 -22.48
C THR A 59 10.88 -9.12 -21.25
N ILE A 60 11.77 -9.12 -20.26
CA ILE A 60 11.68 -8.32 -19.04
C ILE A 60 12.78 -7.27 -19.09
N GLU A 61 12.44 -6.03 -18.76
CA GLU A 61 13.40 -4.95 -18.64
C GLU A 61 13.17 -4.19 -17.34
N ILE A 62 14.23 -3.96 -16.56
CA ILE A 62 14.19 -3.23 -15.30
C ILE A 62 15.09 -2.00 -15.38
N PHE A 63 14.75 -0.95 -14.63
CA PHE A 63 15.42 0.35 -14.71
C PHE A 63 15.95 0.80 -13.35
N PRO A 64 17.14 0.35 -12.91
CA PRO A 64 17.72 0.71 -11.61
C PRO A 64 17.87 2.22 -11.41
N LEU A 65 18.26 2.96 -12.47
CA LEU A 65 18.39 4.42 -12.39
C LEU A 65 17.02 5.11 -12.19
N GLU A 66 15.95 4.56 -12.76
CA GLU A 66 14.61 5.10 -12.57
C GLU A 66 14.08 4.81 -11.17
N ALA A 67 14.44 3.66 -10.60
CA ALA A 67 14.16 3.34 -9.20
C ALA A 67 14.83 4.34 -8.25
N ALA A 68 16.10 4.69 -8.51
CA ALA A 68 16.81 5.71 -7.74
C ALA A 68 16.12 7.09 -7.81
N ARG A 69 15.62 7.48 -8.98
CA ARG A 69 14.85 8.73 -9.15
C ARG A 69 13.58 8.72 -8.31
N MET A 70 12.86 7.60 -8.25
CA MET A 70 11.68 7.45 -7.39
C MET A 70 12.05 7.56 -5.91
N ASP A 71 13.14 6.92 -5.49
CA ASP A 71 13.62 6.96 -4.09
C ASP A 71 14.05 8.39 -3.68
N PHE A 72 14.46 9.23 -4.64
CA PHE A 72 14.71 10.65 -4.43
C PHE A 72 13.46 11.55 -4.56
N GLY A 73 12.27 10.97 -4.71
CA GLY A 73 11.02 11.71 -4.85
C GLY A 73 10.87 12.45 -6.19
N MET A 74 11.65 12.08 -7.21
CA MET A 74 11.59 12.70 -8.53
C MET A 74 10.43 12.14 -9.36
N LYS A 75 9.95 12.94 -10.30
CA LYS A 75 8.96 12.49 -11.29
C LYS A 75 9.53 11.34 -12.13
N SER A 76 8.77 10.25 -12.20
CA SER A 76 9.06 9.07 -13.01
C SER A 76 7.99 8.86 -14.08
N ARG A 77 8.34 8.13 -15.14
CA ARG A 77 7.36 7.61 -16.11
C ARG A 77 6.52 6.44 -15.59
N PHE A 78 6.92 5.85 -14.47
CA PHE A 78 6.17 4.81 -13.78
C PHE A 78 5.44 5.41 -12.57
N ASN A 79 4.44 4.71 -12.09
CA ASN A 79 3.73 5.10 -10.86
C ASN A 79 4.68 4.99 -9.66
N ALA A 80 4.65 5.96 -8.75
CA ALA A 80 5.50 6.01 -7.54
C ALA A 80 5.31 4.82 -6.59
N GLU A 81 4.23 4.07 -6.77
CA GLU A 81 3.87 2.89 -5.99
C GLU A 81 4.39 1.58 -6.62
N HIS A 82 4.93 1.67 -7.84
CA HIS A 82 5.32 0.53 -8.67
C HIS A 82 6.83 0.51 -8.90
N LEU A 83 7.37 -0.70 -9.04
CA LEU A 83 8.72 -0.88 -9.51
C LEU A 83 8.83 -0.51 -11.01
N PRO A 84 9.93 0.11 -11.45
CA PRO A 84 10.14 0.45 -12.84
C PRO A 84 10.55 -0.81 -13.63
N ILE A 85 9.54 -1.56 -14.06
CA ILE A 85 9.69 -2.84 -14.77
C ILE A 85 8.79 -2.82 -16.00
N ASN A 86 9.35 -3.25 -17.14
CA ASN A 86 8.63 -3.56 -18.35
C ASN A 86 8.57 -5.07 -18.57
N LEU A 87 7.42 -5.53 -19.03
CA LEU A 87 7.20 -6.85 -19.62
C LEU A 87 6.76 -6.64 -21.06
N ASN A 88 7.51 -7.16 -22.03
CA ASN A 88 7.28 -6.99 -23.47
C ASN A 88 7.04 -5.53 -23.86
N ASN A 89 7.90 -4.63 -23.38
CA ASN A 89 7.84 -3.19 -23.61
C ASN A 89 6.63 -2.46 -23.00
N GLN A 90 5.85 -3.13 -22.14
CA GLN A 90 4.73 -2.52 -21.41
C GLN A 90 5.01 -2.49 -19.91
N ASN A 91 4.53 -1.46 -19.21
CA ASN A 91 4.70 -1.34 -17.77
C ASN A 91 4.05 -2.53 -17.04
N ALA A 92 4.84 -3.24 -16.22
CA ALA A 92 4.33 -4.31 -15.36
C ALA A 92 4.01 -3.75 -13.97
N CYS A 93 2.81 -4.07 -13.44
CA CYS A 93 2.44 -3.65 -12.08
C CYS A 93 3.08 -4.61 -11.05
N VAL A 94 4.25 -4.21 -10.54
CA VAL A 94 4.95 -4.89 -9.44
C VAL A 94 5.10 -3.89 -8.30
N ARG A 95 4.67 -4.26 -7.09
CA ARG A 95 4.66 -3.38 -5.92
C ARG A 95 5.00 -4.13 -4.64
N SER A 96 5.51 -3.41 -3.64
CA SER A 96 5.70 -3.98 -2.29
C SER A 96 4.35 -4.36 -1.66
N ILE A 97 4.34 -5.48 -0.93
CA ILE A 97 3.19 -5.90 -0.11
C ILE A 97 3.06 -5.07 1.18
N HIS A 98 4.11 -4.32 1.57
CA HIS A 98 4.16 -3.51 2.79
C HIS A 98 4.05 -2.01 2.45
N PRO A 99 2.84 -1.44 2.36
CA PRO A 99 2.66 -0.07 1.90
C PRO A 99 3.17 0.98 2.90
N ARG A 100 3.29 0.66 4.20
CA ARG A 100 3.67 1.59 5.29
C ARG A 100 5.17 1.68 5.57
N SER A 101 5.93 0.64 5.24
CA SER A 101 7.37 0.54 5.46
C SER A 101 8.00 0.06 4.16
N ARG A 102 7.92 0.89 3.13
CA ARG A 102 8.36 0.47 1.80
C ARG A 102 9.87 0.38 1.78
N PRO A 103 10.43 -0.77 1.36
CA PRO A 103 11.83 -0.79 0.97
C PRO A 103 12.06 0.20 -0.18
N LEU A 104 13.30 0.65 -0.32
CA LEU A 104 13.69 1.47 -1.46
C LEU A 104 13.37 0.73 -2.76
N HIS A 105 12.94 1.45 -3.80
CA HIS A 105 12.74 0.88 -5.13
C HIS A 105 14.04 0.24 -5.61
N THR A 106 15.18 0.85 -5.31
CA THR A 106 16.52 0.32 -5.63
C THR A 106 16.84 -1.00 -4.92
N ASP A 107 16.45 -1.19 -3.65
CA ASP A 107 16.58 -2.50 -2.95
C ASP A 107 15.69 -3.56 -3.60
N MET A 108 14.48 -3.17 -4.00
CA MET A 108 13.56 -4.06 -4.71
C MET A 108 14.08 -4.41 -6.12
N MET A 109 14.80 -3.52 -6.80
CA MET A 109 15.51 -3.85 -8.04
C MET A 109 16.57 -4.93 -7.81
N ALA A 110 17.36 -4.84 -6.74
CA ALA A 110 18.32 -5.90 -6.40
C ALA A 110 17.61 -7.25 -6.19
N SER A 111 16.46 -7.24 -5.51
CA SER A 111 15.63 -8.43 -5.31
C SER A 111 15.15 -9.03 -6.63
N MET A 112 14.75 -8.19 -7.60
CA MET A 112 14.36 -8.65 -8.94
C MET A 112 15.54 -9.20 -9.75
N ILE A 113 16.72 -8.58 -9.64
CA ILE A 113 17.95 -9.06 -10.28
C ILE A 113 18.29 -10.46 -9.78
N LEU A 114 18.20 -10.69 -8.46
CA LEU A 114 18.45 -12.00 -7.86
C LEU A 114 17.37 -13.02 -8.24
N LEU A 115 16.10 -12.69 -8.01
CA LEU A 115 14.97 -13.58 -8.26
C LEU A 115 14.96 -14.07 -9.70
N LEU A 116 15.11 -13.15 -10.64
CA LEU A 116 15.09 -13.44 -12.08
C LEU A 116 16.51 -13.37 -12.64
N GLY A 117 17.53 -13.72 -11.87
CA GLY A 117 18.92 -13.73 -12.32
C GLY A 117 19.36 -15.07 -12.90
N ARG A 118 18.76 -16.16 -12.42
CA ARG A 118 19.08 -17.55 -12.79
C ARG A 118 17.91 -18.24 -13.48
N THR A 119 18.13 -19.42 -14.05
CA THR A 119 17.07 -20.20 -14.70
C THR A 119 16.15 -20.91 -13.71
N ASP A 120 16.65 -21.22 -12.52
CA ASP A 120 16.02 -22.01 -11.45
C ASP A 120 15.37 -21.14 -10.36
N PHE A 121 14.49 -20.22 -10.76
CA PHE A 121 13.76 -19.38 -9.81
C PHE A 121 12.47 -20.04 -9.32
N ASN A 122 12.05 -19.75 -8.09
CA ASN A 122 10.78 -20.23 -7.53
C ASN A 122 9.60 -19.53 -8.24
N PRO A 123 8.73 -20.27 -8.97
CA PRO A 123 7.57 -19.67 -9.65
C PRO A 123 6.61 -18.95 -8.71
N ALA A 124 6.45 -19.43 -7.47
CA ALA A 124 5.56 -18.83 -6.48
C ALA A 124 6.02 -17.45 -5.99
N SER A 125 7.31 -17.13 -6.15
CA SER A 125 7.89 -15.83 -5.82
C SER A 125 7.71 -14.80 -6.94
N VAL A 126 7.27 -15.21 -8.13
CA VAL A 126 7.09 -14.31 -9.28
C VAL A 126 5.81 -13.48 -9.13
N PRO A 127 5.87 -12.14 -9.25
CA PRO A 127 4.69 -11.29 -9.23
C PRO A 127 3.68 -11.70 -10.31
N ARG A 128 2.37 -11.64 -9.97
CA ARG A 128 1.28 -12.08 -10.88
C ARG A 128 1.33 -11.43 -12.27
N THR A 129 1.71 -10.16 -12.34
CA THR A 129 1.80 -9.42 -13.60
C THR A 129 2.98 -9.84 -14.48
N LEU A 130 3.90 -10.64 -13.94
CA LEU A 130 5.00 -11.25 -14.66
C LEU A 130 4.76 -12.75 -14.91
N HIS A 131 3.59 -13.30 -14.60
CA HIS A 131 3.30 -14.74 -14.75
C HIS A 131 3.42 -15.26 -16.17
N SER A 132 3.38 -14.41 -17.20
CA SER A 132 3.62 -14.84 -18.59
C SER A 132 5.03 -15.40 -18.81
N ILE A 133 6.00 -15.10 -17.92
CA ILE A 133 7.37 -15.61 -17.99
C ILE A 133 7.46 -17.07 -17.52
N LEU A 134 6.41 -17.59 -16.88
CA LEU A 134 6.36 -18.95 -16.36
C LEU A 134 5.93 -19.93 -17.45
N THR A 135 6.40 -21.18 -17.36
CA THR A 135 5.86 -22.26 -18.21
C THR A 135 4.44 -22.64 -17.79
N LYS A 136 3.74 -23.41 -18.63
CA LYS A 136 2.39 -23.91 -18.31
C LYS A 136 2.39 -24.80 -17.07
N GLU A 137 3.43 -25.62 -16.91
CA GLU A 137 3.62 -26.53 -15.78
C GLU A 137 3.89 -25.74 -14.49
N GLN A 138 4.73 -24.70 -14.58
CA GLN A 138 4.99 -23.81 -13.46
C GLN A 138 3.73 -23.08 -13.01
N LEU A 139 2.92 -22.55 -13.95
CA LEU A 139 1.64 -21.91 -13.65
C LEU A 139 0.65 -22.88 -12.98
N ALA A 140 0.56 -24.11 -13.49
CA ALA A 140 -0.31 -25.14 -12.92
C ALA A 140 0.10 -25.57 -11.51
N SER A 141 1.40 -25.44 -11.17
CA SER A 141 1.95 -25.75 -9.84
C SER A 141 1.78 -24.65 -8.80
N LEU A 142 1.33 -23.45 -9.22
CA LEU A 142 1.16 -22.34 -8.30
C LEU A 142 0.06 -22.63 -7.28
N PRO A 143 0.21 -22.15 -6.03
CA PRO A 143 -0.89 -22.21 -5.08
C PRO A 143 -2.11 -21.47 -5.67
N PRO A 144 -3.34 -21.93 -5.39
CA PRO A 144 -4.53 -21.25 -5.87
C PRO A 144 -4.49 -19.79 -5.42
N PRO A 145 -4.86 -18.83 -6.28
CA PRO A 145 -4.92 -17.44 -5.86
C PRO A 145 -5.83 -17.37 -4.62
N PRO A 146 -5.46 -16.61 -3.57
CA PRO A 146 -6.38 -16.33 -2.48
C PRO A 146 -7.73 -15.95 -3.05
N PRO A 147 -8.83 -16.50 -2.48
CA PRO A 147 -10.16 -16.31 -3.02
C PRO A 147 -10.38 -14.82 -3.28
N PRO A 148 -10.93 -14.44 -4.44
CA PRO A 148 -11.22 -13.04 -4.71
C PRO A 148 -11.95 -12.50 -3.51
N ARG A 149 -11.45 -11.39 -2.94
CA ARG A 149 -12.14 -10.77 -1.81
C ARG A 149 -13.56 -10.52 -2.29
N GLY A 150 -14.51 -11.22 -1.69
CA GLY A 150 -15.92 -11.08 -2.05
C GLY A 150 -16.27 -9.61 -2.11
N ALA A 151 -17.14 -9.25 -3.06
CA ALA A 151 -17.77 -7.94 -3.05
C ALA A 151 -18.25 -7.67 -1.62
N TYR A 152 -17.98 -6.46 -1.12
CA TYR A 152 -18.50 -6.10 0.18
C TYR A 152 -20.02 -6.17 0.10
N ILE A 153 -20.61 -7.09 0.86
CA ILE A 153 -22.06 -7.16 1.05
C ILE A 153 -22.31 -6.44 2.37
N ALA A 154 -23.03 -5.32 2.28
CA ALA A 154 -23.44 -4.57 3.45
C ALA A 154 -24.23 -5.46 4.42
N GLY A 155 -23.98 -5.30 5.72
CA GLY A 155 -24.65 -6.07 6.77
C GLY A 155 -24.26 -7.54 6.85
N LEU A 156 -23.30 -8.04 6.03
CA LEU A 156 -22.83 -9.41 6.19
C LEU A 156 -22.05 -9.53 7.52
N PRO A 157 -22.48 -10.40 8.44
CA PRO A 157 -21.81 -10.55 9.73
C PRO A 157 -20.34 -10.91 9.51
N SER A 158 -19.46 -10.34 10.35
CA SER A 158 -18.05 -10.68 10.26
C SER A 158 -17.85 -12.18 10.48
N THR A 159 -16.97 -12.78 9.66
CA THR A 159 -16.61 -14.20 9.75
C THR A 159 -15.54 -14.49 10.80
N SER A 160 -15.09 -13.48 11.55
CA SER A 160 -14.03 -13.64 12.55
C SER A 160 -14.47 -14.35 13.83
N GLY A 161 -15.77 -14.58 14.02
CA GLY A 161 -16.32 -15.16 15.24
C GLY A 161 -16.28 -14.22 16.46
N ARG A 162 -15.89 -12.96 16.28
CA ARG A 162 -15.90 -11.96 17.36
C ARG A 162 -17.33 -11.56 17.71
N ALA A 163 -17.53 -11.27 19.00
CA ALA A 163 -18.73 -10.61 19.48
C ALA A 163 -18.61 -9.10 19.20
N PHE A 164 -19.67 -8.51 18.66
CA PHE A 164 -19.76 -7.06 18.42
C PHE A 164 -20.90 -6.46 19.24
N ILE A 165 -20.78 -5.17 19.54
CA ILE A 165 -21.86 -4.39 20.12
C ILE A 165 -22.95 -4.21 19.06
N PRO A 166 -24.24 -4.37 19.39
CA PRO A 166 -25.32 -4.14 18.43
C PRO A 166 -25.22 -2.74 17.80
N GLU A 167 -25.30 -2.68 16.48
CA GLU A 167 -25.17 -1.43 15.73
C GLU A 167 -26.16 -0.36 16.21
N SER A 168 -27.39 -0.75 16.53
CA SER A 168 -28.42 0.16 17.04
C SER A 168 -27.95 0.93 18.27
N ARG A 169 -27.22 0.28 19.17
CA ARG A 169 -26.65 0.90 20.38
C ARG A 169 -25.51 1.87 20.03
N ILE A 170 -24.69 1.55 19.03
CA ILE A 170 -23.64 2.46 18.54
C ILE A 170 -24.27 3.71 17.92
N LEU A 171 -25.31 3.55 17.09
CA LEU A 171 -26.00 4.66 16.44
C LEU A 171 -26.77 5.53 17.43
N GLU A 172 -27.41 4.93 18.44
CA GLU A 172 -28.06 5.64 19.54
C GLU A 172 -27.04 6.48 20.32
N LEU A 173 -25.95 5.85 20.76
CA LEU A 173 -24.92 6.49 21.57
C LEU A 173 -24.23 7.65 20.83
N THR A 174 -23.91 7.46 19.55
CA THR A 174 -23.32 8.52 18.73
C THR A 174 -24.30 9.65 18.39
N ARG A 175 -25.61 9.39 18.42
CA ARG A 175 -26.65 10.44 18.25
C ARG A 175 -26.77 11.30 19.51
N HIS A 176 -26.75 10.70 20.70
CA HIS A 176 -26.81 11.42 21.97
C HIS A 176 -25.59 12.32 22.22
N HIS A 177 -24.45 11.95 21.64
CA HIS A 177 -23.19 12.69 21.79
C HIS A 177 -22.67 13.22 20.45
N SER A 178 -23.53 13.93 19.71
CA SER A 178 -23.31 14.35 18.32
C SER A 178 -22.11 15.27 18.06
N SER A 179 -21.42 15.73 19.09
CA SER A 179 -20.24 16.61 19.04
C SER A 179 -19.11 16.20 19.99
N ALA A 180 -19.21 15.06 20.67
CA ALA A 180 -18.21 14.61 21.62
C ALA A 180 -17.03 13.89 20.94
N ASN A 181 -15.86 14.01 21.55
CA ASN A 181 -14.74 13.12 21.24
C ASN A 181 -15.05 11.74 21.83
N PHE A 182 -14.63 10.68 21.13
CA PHE A 182 -14.80 9.32 21.58
C PHE A 182 -13.64 8.43 21.17
N THR A 183 -13.48 7.33 21.90
CA THR A 183 -12.58 6.25 21.49
C THR A 183 -13.41 5.07 21.01
N VAL A 184 -12.95 4.41 19.96
CA VAL A 184 -13.64 3.26 19.37
C VAL A 184 -12.63 2.20 18.97
N GLN A 185 -12.96 0.94 19.27
CA GLN A 185 -12.29 -0.24 18.74
C GLN A 185 -13.27 -0.96 17.82
N PHE A 186 -12.87 -1.20 16.59
CA PHE A 186 -13.68 -1.94 15.62
C PHE A 186 -12.82 -2.80 14.73
N GLU A 187 -13.42 -3.85 14.20
CA GLU A 187 -12.75 -4.75 13.27
C GLU A 187 -12.78 -4.18 11.85
N LYS A 188 -11.60 -4.13 11.21
CA LYS A 188 -11.47 -3.77 9.81
C LYS A 188 -11.83 -4.95 8.90
N ARG A 189 -11.98 -4.66 7.60
CA ARG A 189 -12.19 -5.67 6.56
C ARG A 189 -11.15 -6.79 6.54
N ASP A 190 -9.91 -6.52 6.95
CA ASP A 190 -8.82 -7.51 7.00
C ASP A 190 -8.84 -8.37 8.28
N GLY A 191 -9.87 -8.25 9.13
CA GLY A 191 -10.02 -9.02 10.37
C GLY A 191 -9.17 -8.51 11.54
N THR A 192 -8.37 -7.45 11.33
CA THR A 192 -7.57 -6.84 12.40
C THR A 192 -8.35 -5.70 13.08
N LEU A 193 -8.14 -5.54 14.38
CA LEU A 193 -8.77 -4.48 15.15
C LEU A 193 -8.08 -3.14 14.90
N ARG A 194 -8.87 -2.06 14.91
CA ARG A 194 -8.37 -0.69 14.92
C ARG A 194 -8.95 0.02 16.13
N ASN A 195 -8.07 0.58 16.94
CA ASN A 195 -8.41 1.61 17.91
C ASN A 195 -8.33 2.98 17.23
N MET A 196 -9.25 3.88 17.54
CA MET A 196 -9.31 5.22 16.98
C MET A 196 -9.89 6.19 17.99
N THR A 197 -9.27 7.36 18.12
CA THR A 197 -9.87 8.53 18.77
C THR A 197 -10.52 9.40 17.71
N ALA A 198 -11.83 9.58 17.80
CA ALA A 198 -12.63 10.19 16.75
C ALA A 198 -13.61 11.24 17.28
N ARG A 199 -14.15 12.05 16.36
CA ARG A 199 -15.22 13.00 16.62
C ARG A 199 -16.24 12.97 15.48
N ILE A 200 -17.51 13.12 15.82
CA ILE A 200 -18.63 13.31 14.88
C ILE A 200 -19.17 14.73 15.08
N GLY A 201 -19.78 15.29 14.06
CA GLY A 201 -20.45 16.59 14.13
C GLY A 201 -19.85 17.64 13.22
N SER A 202 -20.25 18.89 13.47
CA SER A 202 -19.59 20.08 12.92
C SER A 202 -18.87 20.84 14.04
N TRP A 203 -17.61 21.21 13.82
CA TRP A 203 -16.81 22.03 14.74
C TRP A 203 -15.67 22.75 14.02
N ILE A 204 -15.11 23.75 14.68
CA ILE A 204 -13.90 24.44 14.24
C ILE A 204 -12.69 23.73 14.83
N GLY A 205 -11.81 23.20 13.98
CA GLY A 205 -10.58 22.55 14.40
C GLY A 205 -9.53 23.55 14.92
N PRO A 206 -8.43 23.07 15.54
CA PRO A 206 -7.38 23.93 16.11
C PRO A 206 -6.73 24.88 15.11
N SER A 207 -6.74 24.52 13.82
CA SER A 207 -6.21 25.34 12.74
C SER A 207 -7.21 26.37 12.19
N GLY A 208 -8.33 26.61 12.89
CA GLY A 208 -9.42 27.48 12.41
C GLY A 208 -10.24 26.92 11.24
N LYS A 209 -10.00 25.66 10.83
CA LYS A 209 -10.72 25.02 9.72
C LYS A 209 -11.98 24.34 10.24
N GLU A 210 -13.11 24.64 9.60
CA GLU A 210 -14.37 23.94 9.82
C GLU A 210 -14.23 22.45 9.43
N ARG A 211 -14.69 21.57 10.32
CA ARG A 211 -14.78 20.13 10.11
C ARG A 211 -16.24 19.74 10.27
N ASP A 212 -16.78 19.06 9.27
CA ASP A 212 -18.19 18.65 9.27
C ASP A 212 -18.33 17.24 8.68
N THR A 213 -18.58 16.27 9.56
CA THR A 213 -18.73 14.87 9.15
C THR A 213 -20.03 14.62 8.39
N TYR A 214 -21.08 15.42 8.62
CA TYR A 214 -22.36 15.29 7.93
C TYR A 214 -22.26 15.79 6.50
N ARG A 215 -21.63 16.96 6.30
CA ARG A 215 -21.36 17.50 4.95
C ARG A 215 -20.52 16.55 4.12
N VAL A 216 -19.47 15.97 4.71
CA VAL A 216 -18.62 14.99 4.01
C VAL A 216 -19.41 13.73 3.65
N SER A 217 -20.24 13.23 4.57
CA SER A 217 -21.09 12.07 4.30
C SER A 217 -22.10 12.32 3.18
N GLY A 218 -22.73 13.51 3.16
CA GLY A 218 -23.72 13.88 2.12
C GLY A 218 -23.11 14.20 0.75
N ALA A 219 -21.81 14.48 0.68
CA ALA A 219 -21.09 14.75 -0.57
C ALA A 219 -20.55 13.48 -1.26
N MET A 220 -20.71 12.30 -0.65
CA MET A 220 -20.23 11.04 -1.24
C MET A 220 -21.12 10.59 -2.40
N SER A 221 -20.53 9.87 -3.36
CA SER A 221 -21.28 9.26 -4.48
C SER A 221 -22.17 8.09 -4.06
N TYR A 222 -22.11 7.68 -2.80
CA TYR A 222 -22.89 6.62 -2.18
C TYR A 222 -23.23 7.02 -0.75
N ASP A 223 -24.30 6.46 -0.18
CA ASP A 223 -24.63 6.63 1.23
C ASP A 223 -23.82 5.63 2.08
N PRO A 224 -22.92 6.09 2.98
CA PRO A 224 -22.13 5.20 3.84
C PRO A 224 -23.00 4.34 4.77
N SER A 225 -24.19 4.82 5.17
CA SER A 225 -25.08 4.10 6.07
C SER A 225 -25.62 2.82 5.45
N HIS A 226 -25.76 2.76 4.12
CA HIS A 226 -26.11 1.53 3.40
C HIS A 226 -25.07 0.43 3.55
N TYR A 227 -23.88 0.75 4.06
CA TYR A 227 -22.76 -0.17 4.26
C TYR A 227 -22.34 -0.25 5.73
N ASN A 228 -23.22 0.09 6.67
CA ASN A 228 -22.91 0.15 8.11
C ASN A 228 -21.65 1.00 8.39
N LEU A 229 -21.43 2.04 7.58
CA LEU A 229 -20.32 2.96 7.75
C LEU A 229 -20.84 4.26 8.32
N LYS A 230 -20.16 4.75 9.34
CA LYS A 230 -20.37 6.10 9.86
C LYS A 230 -19.15 6.96 9.60
N THR A 231 -19.35 8.09 8.95
CA THR A 231 -18.32 9.11 8.71
C THR A 231 -17.94 9.75 10.04
N VAL A 232 -16.64 9.76 10.33
CA VAL A 232 -16.04 10.34 11.53
C VAL A 232 -14.81 11.15 11.12
N PHE A 233 -14.33 11.99 12.02
CA PHE A 233 -13.02 12.59 11.88
C PHE A 233 -12.04 11.91 12.85
N ASP A 234 -10.97 11.34 12.31
CA ASP A 234 -9.89 10.71 13.07
C ASP A 234 -8.97 11.80 13.63
N LEU A 235 -8.96 11.97 14.96
CA LEU A 235 -8.21 13.02 15.63
C LEU A 235 -6.70 12.75 15.63
N GLU A 236 -6.28 11.49 15.57
CA GLU A 236 -4.87 11.09 15.55
C GLU A 236 -4.27 11.28 14.16
N GLN A 237 -5.04 11.00 13.11
CA GLN A 237 -4.58 11.04 11.72
C GLN A 237 -4.96 12.34 11.01
N ASN A 238 -5.76 13.17 11.66
CA ASN A 238 -6.19 14.48 11.17
C ASN A 238 -6.93 14.43 9.82
N GLU A 239 -7.78 13.41 9.61
CA GLU A 239 -8.51 13.20 8.36
C GLU A 239 -9.91 12.59 8.58
N TYR A 240 -10.77 12.72 7.56
CA TYR A 240 -12.09 12.06 7.55
C TYR A 240 -11.93 10.57 7.27
N ARG A 241 -12.59 9.73 8.06
CA ARG A 241 -12.58 8.27 7.95
C ARG A 241 -13.95 7.69 8.20
N HIS A 242 -14.06 6.38 8.05
CA HIS A 242 -15.23 5.62 8.43
C HIS A 242 -14.93 4.65 9.58
N ILE A 243 -15.94 4.46 10.42
CA ILE A 243 -16.04 3.34 11.35
C ILE A 243 -17.09 2.37 10.83
N ALA A 244 -16.86 1.07 10.99
CA ALA A 244 -17.83 0.02 10.69
C ALA A 244 -18.72 -0.19 11.93
N THR A 245 -19.93 0.35 11.91
CA THR A 245 -20.84 0.38 13.06
C THR A 245 -21.39 -0.98 13.46
N ASP A 246 -21.36 -1.94 12.54
CA ASP A 246 -21.69 -3.35 12.72
C ASP A 246 -20.55 -4.18 13.36
N ARG A 247 -19.34 -3.62 13.45
CA ARG A 247 -18.11 -4.34 13.86
C ARG A 247 -17.38 -3.71 15.03
N VAL A 248 -18.10 -2.94 15.83
CA VAL A 248 -17.54 -2.28 17.01
C VAL A 248 -17.43 -3.27 18.15
N THR A 249 -16.23 -3.46 18.68
CA THR A 249 -15.98 -4.28 19.87
C THR A 249 -16.01 -3.44 21.14
N ARG A 250 -15.64 -2.15 21.06
CA ARG A 250 -15.66 -1.19 22.18
C ARG A 250 -15.90 0.24 21.69
N ILE A 251 -16.68 1.02 22.43
CA ILE A 251 -16.81 2.46 22.23
C ILE A 251 -16.90 3.17 23.58
N SER A 252 -16.26 4.32 23.72
CA SER A 252 -16.34 5.18 24.90
C SER A 252 -16.57 6.62 24.48
N ILE A 253 -17.72 7.18 24.82
CA ILE A 253 -18.18 8.52 24.42
C ILE A 253 -19.07 9.11 25.51
N GLY A 254 -18.90 10.40 25.82
CA GLY A 254 -19.76 11.08 26.79
C GLY A 254 -19.69 10.53 28.22
N GLY A 255 -18.64 9.76 28.57
CA GLY A 255 -18.52 9.06 29.85
C GLY A 255 -19.13 7.67 29.86
N GLU A 256 -19.91 7.30 28.85
CA GLU A 256 -20.45 5.95 28.68
C GLU A 256 -19.45 5.06 27.93
N THR A 257 -19.30 3.81 28.37
CA THR A 257 -18.44 2.83 27.71
C THR A 257 -19.20 1.53 27.46
N LEU A 258 -19.32 1.15 26.20
CA LEU A 258 -19.85 -0.15 25.78
C LEU A 258 -18.69 -1.05 25.35
N ARG A 259 -18.74 -2.32 25.76
CA ARG A 259 -17.76 -3.36 25.38
C ARG A 259 -18.46 -4.67 25.09
N SER A 260 -17.98 -5.34 24.06
CA SER A 260 -18.28 -6.76 23.77
C SER A 260 -17.27 -7.67 24.48
N ALA A 261 -17.53 -8.98 24.47
CA ALA A 261 -16.60 -9.99 24.96
C ALA A 261 -15.29 -10.06 24.15
N SER A 262 -15.25 -9.51 22.93
CA SER A 262 -14.08 -9.50 22.05
C SER A 262 -13.30 -8.19 22.07
N ALA A 263 -13.56 -7.32 23.06
CA ALA A 263 -12.86 -6.05 23.22
C ALA A 263 -11.48 -6.24 23.87
N GLU A 264 -10.41 -5.86 23.16
CA GLU A 264 -9.04 -5.80 23.67
C GLU A 264 -8.79 -4.51 24.48
#